data_AF-A0AAD7ES76-F1
#
_entry.id   AF-A0AAD7ES76-F1
#
_cell.length_a   1.000
_cell.length_b   1.000
_cell.length_c   1.000
_cell.angle_alpha   90.00
_cell.angle_beta   90.00
_cell.angle_gamma   90.00
#
_symmetry.space_group_name_H-M   'P 1'
#
loop_
_entity.id
_entity.type
_entity.pdbx_description
1 polymer ?
#
loop_
_entity_poly.entity_id
_entity_poly.type
_entity_poly.pdbx_seq_one_letter_code
_entity_poly.pdbx_strand_id
1 'polypeptide(L)'
;MNATQPVDDPPRVESEMSQHQRNLVDLCLEEGQYEQAIDVLGQLRAPHLKPSAAHVRQLLFMALYDRPPDKHLELSSSPSKKPKKSHLLPSPAAALASQQLLVSFANTNSPAAVIRALRPSDVEPEDDNECFVATESLCISRCKNCWQILAQGFLDHNQLMFSSPKGKGKRTSLSVDLESQAAVGETAWPVLGWLLLIFERDEQENPILPRHSPLLLEQLGSPSRRDIDAPLAIVMHCLQQPDQRRRVMGSRLMNLLIHLSSTTHLDFPILVVSVFNRLSASSMDVISSLMSNLSPSPAVFKFKIALYQKYFNDTDAVKIAARPRPQARAQPKGSPVKVRELAQPVSLVNKYRAPGSAEILRLMEAKTSESSAASPLRLKFELLVSYNAYQTDAATTDRDPEWPNLQRNGTMAKTLDSTFGSKGAAVGEGAAYRNLLETILNVY
;
A
#
# COMPACT_ATOMS: atom_id res chain seq x y z
N MET A 1 42.45 10.80 10.34
CA MET A 1 41.10 10.57 10.89
C MET A 1 40.80 9.10 10.71
N ASN A 2 40.89 8.29 11.77
CA ASN A 2 40.60 6.86 11.72
C ASN A 2 39.08 6.69 11.74
N ALA A 3 38.50 6.26 10.62
CA ALA A 3 37.11 5.82 10.58
C ALA A 3 37.00 4.56 11.45
N THR A 4 36.42 4.71 12.64
CA THR A 4 36.08 3.61 13.52
C THR A 4 35.13 2.71 12.73
N GLN A 5 35.57 1.51 12.35
CA GLN A 5 34.70 0.55 11.69
C GLN A 5 33.52 0.26 12.62
N PRO A 6 32.28 0.28 12.10
CA PRO A 6 31.12 -0.08 12.90
C PRO A 6 31.32 -1.52 13.37
N VAL A 7 31.31 -1.70 14.68
CA VAL A 7 31.26 -3.04 15.29
C VAL A 7 29.92 -3.62 14.88
N ASP A 8 29.93 -4.67 14.04
CA ASP A 8 28.73 -5.41 13.66
C ASP A 8 28.18 -6.11 14.93
N ASP A 9 27.26 -5.42 15.62
CA ASP A 9 26.48 -6.04 16.69
C ASP A 9 25.74 -7.26 16.09
N PRO A 10 25.81 -8.43 16.74
CA PRO A 10 25.09 -9.61 16.26
C PRO A 10 23.60 -9.31 16.12
N PRO A 11 22.91 -9.92 15.14
CA PRO A 11 21.50 -9.67 14.91
C PRO A 11 20.72 -9.90 16.20
N ARG A 12 20.03 -8.85 16.68
CA ARG A 12 19.29 -8.88 17.94
C ARG A 12 18.13 -9.86 17.80
N VAL A 13 18.29 -11.06 18.37
CA VAL A 13 17.24 -12.05 18.40
C VAL A 13 16.21 -11.63 19.45
N GLU A 14 15.02 -11.22 18.99
CA GLU A 14 13.92 -10.92 19.90
C GLU A 14 13.38 -12.23 20.51
N SER A 15 13.26 -12.26 21.84
CA SER A 15 12.72 -13.38 22.62
C SER A 15 11.22 -13.29 22.76
N GLU A 16 10.52 -14.42 22.84
CA GLU A 16 9.08 -14.42 23.10
C GLU A 16 8.77 -13.93 24.51
N MET A 17 7.66 -13.20 24.66
CA MET A 17 7.13 -12.83 25.97
C MET A 17 6.87 -14.08 26.82
N SER A 18 7.33 -14.08 28.08
CA SER A 18 7.13 -15.21 28.99
C SER A 18 5.66 -15.39 29.35
N GLN A 19 5.26 -16.60 29.75
CA GLN A 19 3.87 -16.87 30.15
C GLN A 19 3.41 -15.94 31.28
N HIS A 20 4.28 -15.67 32.26
CA HIS A 20 3.96 -14.77 33.36
C HIS A 20 3.64 -13.34 32.88
N GLN A 21 4.47 -12.80 31.98
CA GLN A 21 4.24 -11.49 31.39
C GLN A 21 2.94 -11.42 30.59
N ARG A 22 2.58 -12.50 29.87
CA ARG A 22 1.31 -12.57 29.16
C ARG A 22 0.12 -12.57 30.12
N ASN A 23 0.16 -13.43 31.13
CA ASN A 23 -0.89 -13.55 32.13
C ASN A 23 -1.18 -12.24 32.88
N LEU A 24 -0.17 -11.38 33.09
CA LEU A 24 -0.36 -10.05 33.70
C LEU A 24 -1.26 -9.15 32.84
N VAL A 25 -1.09 -9.20 31.52
CA VAL A 25 -1.91 -8.44 30.57
C VAL A 25 -3.28 -9.08 30.44
N ASP A 26 -3.34 -10.41 30.33
CA ASP A 26 -4.58 -11.17 30.16
C ASP A 26 -5.55 -10.95 31.34
N LEU A 27 -5.04 -10.97 32.58
CA LEU A 27 -5.86 -10.71 33.78
C LEU A 27 -6.55 -9.32 33.73
N CYS A 28 -5.81 -8.28 33.31
CA CYS A 28 -6.38 -6.94 33.17
C CYS A 28 -7.47 -6.89 32.08
N LEU A 29 -7.27 -7.62 30.97
CA LEU A 29 -8.23 -7.69 29.87
C LEU A 29 -9.50 -8.47 30.26
N GLU A 30 -9.36 -9.55 31.02
CA GLU A 30 -10.46 -10.35 31.56
C GLU A 30 -11.33 -9.55 32.54
N GLU A 31 -10.69 -8.69 33.35
CA GLU A 31 -11.38 -7.77 34.25
C GLU A 31 -12.01 -6.56 33.55
N GLY A 32 -11.81 -6.41 32.23
CA GLY A 32 -12.29 -5.26 31.45
C GLY A 32 -11.51 -3.96 31.69
N GLN A 33 -10.34 -4.02 32.32
CA GLN A 33 -9.44 -2.89 32.58
C GLN A 33 -8.52 -2.67 31.38
N TYR A 34 -9.09 -2.32 30.23
CA TYR A 34 -8.36 -2.25 28.96
C TYR A 34 -7.19 -1.27 28.98
N GLU A 35 -7.37 -0.08 29.57
CA GLU A 35 -6.32 0.94 29.68
C GLU A 35 -5.15 0.45 30.51
N GLN A 36 -5.42 -0.19 31.65
CA GLN A 36 -4.38 -0.77 32.51
C GLN A 36 -3.65 -1.92 31.81
N ALA A 37 -4.37 -2.76 31.05
CA ALA A 37 -3.75 -3.81 30.25
C ALA A 37 -2.79 -3.23 29.19
N ILE A 38 -3.21 -2.14 28.51
CA ILE A 38 -2.40 -1.42 27.53
C ILE A 38 -1.17 -0.80 28.20
N ASP A 39 -1.31 -0.19 29.38
CA ASP A 39 -0.21 0.38 30.13
C ASP A 39 0.82 -0.69 30.55
N VAL A 40 0.36 -1.82 31.10
CA VAL A 40 1.22 -2.96 31.44
C VAL A 40 1.95 -3.48 30.20
N LEU A 41 1.24 -3.66 29.09
CA LEU A 41 1.84 -4.10 27.83
C LEU A 41 2.85 -3.07 27.29
N GLY A 42 2.61 -1.77 27.49
CA GLY A 42 3.52 -0.68 27.17
C GLY A 42 4.78 -0.67 28.04
N GLN A 43 4.68 -1.05 29.32
CA GLN A 43 5.83 -1.22 30.23
C GLN A 43 6.67 -2.45 29.87
N LEU A 44 6.04 -3.52 29.37
CA LEU A 44 6.72 -4.73 28.92
C LEU A 44 7.42 -4.56 27.55
N ARG A 45 7.10 -3.51 26.79
CA ARG A 45 7.69 -3.25 25.48
C ARG A 45 9.21 -3.06 25.58
N ALA A 46 9.96 -3.91 24.87
CA ALA A 46 11.40 -3.79 24.76
C ALA A 46 11.90 -4.26 23.38
N PRO A 47 13.02 -3.72 22.86
CA PRO A 47 13.55 -4.11 21.53
C PRO A 47 14.01 -5.57 21.41
N HIS A 48 14.18 -6.27 22.53
CA HIS A 48 14.60 -7.68 22.58
C HIS A 48 13.45 -8.61 22.96
N LEU A 49 12.22 -8.09 23.12
CA LEU A 49 11.06 -8.85 23.55
C LEU A 49 9.94 -8.70 22.52
N LYS A 50 9.53 -9.82 21.90
CA LYS A 50 8.44 -9.84 20.92
C LYS A 50 7.10 -9.65 21.63
N PRO A 51 6.24 -8.72 21.16
CA PRO A 51 4.88 -8.65 21.67
C PRO A 51 4.09 -9.90 21.27
N SER A 52 3.19 -10.38 22.14
CA SER A 52 2.34 -11.53 21.83
C SER A 52 1.44 -11.22 20.63
N ALA A 53 1.34 -12.17 19.70
CA ALA A 53 0.47 -12.03 18.53
C ALA A 53 -1.00 -11.84 18.93
N ALA A 54 -1.45 -12.50 20.01
CA ALA A 54 -2.80 -12.34 20.55
C ALA A 54 -3.03 -10.91 21.08
N HIS A 55 -2.11 -10.37 21.87
CA HIS A 55 -2.21 -9.01 22.39
C HIS A 55 -2.21 -7.96 21.27
N VAL A 56 -1.36 -8.12 20.26
CA VAL A 56 -1.36 -7.20 19.10
C VAL A 56 -2.69 -7.27 18.34
N ARG A 57 -3.29 -8.46 18.17
CA ARG A 57 -4.64 -8.60 17.57
C ARG A 57 -5.72 -7.90 18.41
N GLN A 58 -5.68 -8.05 19.72
CA GLN A 58 -6.61 -7.39 20.64
C GLN A 58 -6.45 -5.87 20.60
N LEU A 59 -5.22 -5.34 20.58
CA LEU A 59 -4.95 -3.92 20.37
C LEU A 59 -5.50 -3.42 19.03
N LEU A 60 -5.36 -4.19 17.95
CA LEU A 60 -5.93 -3.85 16.64
C LEU A 60 -7.45 -3.81 16.68
N PHE A 61 -8.09 -4.78 17.33
CA PHE A 61 -9.54 -4.80 17.51
C PHE A 61 -10.00 -3.56 18.28
N MET A 62 -9.34 -3.22 19.40
CA MET A 62 -9.64 -2.02 20.19
C MET A 62 -9.40 -0.73 19.39
N ALA A 63 -8.33 -0.68 18.58
CA ALA A 63 -8.01 0.47 17.75
C ALA A 63 -9.02 0.73 16.62
N LEU A 64 -9.64 -0.34 16.08
CA LEU A 64 -10.71 -0.28 15.08
C LEU A 64 -12.09 0.00 15.70
N TYR A 65 -12.22 -0.17 17.01
CA TYR A 65 -13.48 -0.04 17.72
C TYR A 65 -13.90 1.43 17.81
N ASP A 66 -14.95 1.78 17.09
CA ASP A 66 -15.58 3.10 17.14
C ASP A 66 -17.05 2.93 17.40
N ARG A 67 -17.37 2.75 18.67
CA ARG A 67 -18.75 2.82 19.09
C ARG A 67 -18.99 4.20 19.66
N PRO A 68 -19.73 5.08 18.97
CA PRO A 68 -20.26 6.26 19.63
C PRO A 68 -21.11 5.79 20.82
N PRO A 69 -21.07 6.49 21.97
CA PRO A 69 -21.92 6.15 23.11
C PRO A 69 -23.38 6.19 22.65
N ASP A 70 -23.99 4.99 22.57
CA ASP A 70 -25.26 4.76 21.92
C ASP A 70 -26.37 5.67 22.49
N LYS A 71 -26.98 6.48 21.62
CA LYS A 71 -28.26 7.16 21.87
C LYS A 71 -29.47 6.28 21.52
N HIS A 72 -29.30 5.03 21.05
CA HIS A 72 -30.40 4.28 20.43
C HIS A 72 -30.64 2.82 20.88
N LEU A 73 -29.89 2.29 21.86
CA LEU A 73 -30.13 0.94 22.41
C LEU A 73 -30.93 0.92 23.73
N GLU A 74 -31.65 1.99 24.07
CA GLU A 74 -32.62 1.99 25.17
C GLU A 74 -33.97 1.32 24.83
N LEU A 75 -34.08 0.63 23.69
CA LEU A 75 -35.30 -0.09 23.34
C LEU A 75 -35.40 -1.42 24.10
N SER A 76 -35.99 -1.33 25.29
CA SER A 76 -36.82 -2.37 25.91
C SER A 76 -36.12 -3.69 26.27
N SER A 77 -35.10 -3.64 27.12
CA SER A 77 -34.71 -4.83 27.88
C SER A 77 -35.64 -5.01 29.08
N SER A 78 -36.31 -6.16 29.13
CA SER A 78 -37.18 -6.54 30.25
C SER A 78 -36.38 -6.52 31.57
N PRO A 79 -36.90 -5.89 32.65
CA PRO A 79 -36.14 -5.57 33.87
C PRO A 79 -35.61 -6.78 34.67
N SER A 80 -35.93 -8.02 34.27
CA SER A 80 -35.53 -9.24 34.98
C SER A 80 -34.17 -9.83 34.58
N LYS A 81 -33.46 -9.25 33.60
CA LYS A 81 -32.12 -9.73 33.19
C LYS A 81 -31.06 -8.69 33.57
N LYS A 82 -30.24 -9.01 34.58
CA LYS A 82 -29.12 -8.16 35.04
C LYS A 82 -28.24 -7.75 33.83
N PRO A 83 -28.07 -6.45 33.53
CA PRO A 83 -27.23 -5.99 32.44
C PRO A 83 -25.75 -6.21 32.80
N LYS A 84 -25.17 -7.35 32.38
CA LYS A 84 -23.77 -7.70 32.68
C LYS A 84 -22.77 -7.34 31.56
N LYS A 85 -23.21 -6.79 30.41
CA LYS A 85 -22.36 -6.73 29.20
C LYS A 85 -21.77 -5.36 28.85
N SER A 86 -22.15 -4.28 29.51
CA SER A 86 -21.67 -2.93 29.17
C SER A 86 -20.21 -2.67 29.56
N HIS A 87 -19.71 -3.33 30.62
CA HIS A 87 -18.31 -3.18 31.06
C HIS A 87 -17.29 -3.92 30.18
N LEU A 88 -17.75 -4.70 29.20
CA LEU A 88 -16.89 -5.57 28.37
C LEU A 88 -16.50 -4.90 27.04
N LEU A 89 -16.88 -3.64 26.80
CA LEU A 89 -16.56 -2.96 25.55
C LEU A 89 -15.39 -1.99 25.75
N PRO A 90 -14.43 -1.94 24.80
CA PRO A 90 -13.34 -0.98 24.86
C PRO A 90 -13.84 0.46 24.94
N SER A 91 -13.24 1.25 25.84
CA SER A 91 -13.52 2.68 25.93
C SER A 91 -12.85 3.44 24.77
N PRO A 92 -13.30 4.67 24.46
CA PRO A 92 -12.59 5.53 23.51
C PRO A 92 -11.14 5.84 23.94
N ALA A 93 -10.87 5.90 25.25
CA ALA A 93 -9.53 6.09 25.77
C ALA A 93 -8.65 4.85 25.50
N ALA A 94 -9.20 3.65 25.69
CA ALA A 94 -8.53 2.39 25.37
C ALA A 94 -8.25 2.26 23.87
N ALA A 95 -9.18 2.68 23.01
CA ALA A 95 -8.98 2.71 21.56
C ALA A 95 -7.80 3.61 21.17
N LEU A 96 -7.75 4.84 21.70
CA LEU A 96 -6.64 5.77 21.46
C LEU A 96 -5.31 5.25 22.02
N ALA A 97 -5.30 4.73 23.25
CA ALA A 97 -4.10 4.15 23.87
C ALA A 97 -3.59 2.94 23.06
N SER A 98 -4.50 2.12 22.53
CA SER A 98 -4.16 1.00 21.65
C SER A 98 -3.48 1.47 20.37
N GLN A 99 -4.01 2.52 19.72
CA GLN A 99 -3.39 3.10 18.52
C GLN A 99 -1.96 3.60 18.80
N GLN A 100 -1.77 4.30 19.92
CA GLN A 100 -0.44 4.79 20.34
C GLN A 100 0.53 3.65 20.64
N LEU A 101 0.05 2.59 21.32
CA LEU A 101 0.87 1.43 21.65
C LEU A 101 1.23 0.61 20.40
N LEU A 102 0.32 0.48 19.43
CA LEU A 102 0.59 -0.19 18.15
C LEU A 102 1.73 0.52 17.39
N VAL A 103 1.69 1.85 17.29
CA VAL A 103 2.78 2.65 16.69
C VAL A 103 4.07 2.50 17.50
N SER A 104 3.97 2.49 18.82
CA SER A 104 5.09 2.27 19.73
C SER A 104 5.77 0.91 19.50
N PHE A 105 5.01 -0.18 19.34
CA PHE A 105 5.53 -1.49 18.97
C PHE A 105 6.15 -1.48 17.58
N ALA A 106 5.48 -0.87 16.61
CA ALA A 106 5.99 -0.73 15.24
C ALA A 106 7.29 0.09 15.17
N ASN A 107 7.66 0.87 16.18
CA ASN A 107 8.94 1.59 16.27
C ASN A 107 10.00 0.89 17.13
N THR A 108 9.60 -0.04 18.01
CA THR A 108 10.51 -0.65 18.99
C THR A 108 10.95 -2.06 18.58
N ASN A 109 10.04 -2.80 17.96
CA ASN A 109 10.24 -4.19 17.58
C ASN A 109 10.50 -4.35 16.08
N SER A 110 10.91 -5.56 15.69
CA SER A 110 11.03 -5.93 14.30
C SER A 110 9.66 -5.93 13.60
N PRO A 111 9.58 -5.50 12.33
CA PRO A 111 8.35 -5.53 11.54
C PRO A 111 7.69 -6.91 11.51
N ALA A 112 8.51 -7.97 11.40
CA ALA A 112 8.05 -9.36 11.38
C ALA A 112 7.37 -9.79 12.70
N ALA A 113 7.92 -9.39 13.86
CA ALA A 113 7.35 -9.73 15.16
C ALA A 113 6.01 -9.05 15.43
N VAL A 114 5.79 -7.87 14.86
CA VAL A 114 4.54 -7.14 15.01
C VAL A 114 3.48 -7.64 14.02
N ILE A 115 3.82 -7.82 12.75
CA ILE A 115 2.84 -8.17 11.71
C ILE A 115 2.31 -9.60 11.82
N ARG A 116 3.04 -10.50 12.49
CA ARG A 116 2.62 -11.91 12.70
C ARG A 116 1.21 -12.03 13.29
N ALA A 117 0.76 -11.01 14.03
CA ALA A 117 -0.60 -10.92 14.55
C ALA A 117 -1.68 -11.05 13.46
N LEU A 118 -1.38 -10.63 12.23
CA LEU A 118 -2.29 -10.66 11.08
C LEU A 118 -2.21 -11.96 10.27
N ARG A 119 -1.31 -12.89 10.61
CA ARG A 119 -1.17 -14.16 9.88
C ARG A 119 -2.23 -15.17 10.34
N PRO A 120 -3.02 -15.76 9.44
CA PRO A 120 -4.03 -16.76 9.80
C PRO A 120 -3.43 -18.04 10.41
N SER A 121 -2.18 -18.39 10.04
CA SER A 121 -1.50 -19.60 10.51
C SER A 121 -1.12 -19.58 11.99
N ASP A 122 -1.02 -18.39 12.57
CA ASP A 122 -0.41 -18.19 13.89
C ASP A 122 -1.50 -18.05 14.98
N VAL A 123 -2.65 -18.71 14.77
CA VAL A 123 -3.78 -18.71 15.69
C VAL A 123 -3.95 -20.13 16.20
N GLU A 124 -3.41 -20.39 17.38
CA GLU A 124 -3.77 -21.58 18.14
C GLU A 124 -5.20 -21.39 18.69
N PRO A 125 -6.06 -22.41 18.59
CA PRO A 125 -7.36 -22.38 19.24
C PRO A 125 -7.16 -22.39 20.75
N GLU A 126 -7.29 -21.23 21.39
CA GLU A 126 -7.32 -21.11 22.84
C GLU A 126 -8.72 -21.51 23.31
N ASP A 127 -8.84 -22.75 23.82
CA ASP A 127 -10.13 -23.37 24.17
C ASP A 127 -10.84 -22.70 25.38
N ASP A 128 -10.16 -21.82 26.14
CA ASP A 128 -10.65 -21.29 27.42
C ASP A 128 -10.51 -19.76 27.60
N ASN A 129 -10.44 -18.97 26.52
CA ASN A 129 -10.40 -17.50 26.69
C ASN A 129 -11.77 -16.92 27.05
N GLU A 130 -11.95 -16.55 28.31
CA GLU A 130 -13.17 -15.89 28.80
C GLU A 130 -13.24 -14.39 28.42
N CYS A 131 -12.12 -13.79 27.98
CA CYS A 131 -12.07 -12.37 27.63
C CYS A 131 -12.84 -12.04 26.34
N PHE A 132 -13.74 -11.05 26.43
CA PHE A 132 -14.54 -10.57 25.31
C PHE A 132 -13.68 -10.10 24.13
N VAL A 133 -12.71 -9.20 24.38
CA VAL A 133 -11.83 -8.65 23.34
C VAL A 133 -10.96 -9.73 22.73
N ALA A 134 -10.48 -10.69 23.52
CA ALA A 134 -9.74 -11.84 23.01
C ALA A 134 -10.57 -12.61 21.98
N THR A 135 -11.82 -12.94 22.32
CA THR A 135 -12.75 -13.66 21.45
C THR A 135 -13.07 -12.87 20.17
N GLU A 136 -13.44 -11.60 20.31
CA GLU A 136 -13.85 -10.79 19.16
C GLU A 136 -12.67 -10.46 18.22
N SER A 137 -11.46 -10.28 18.76
CA SER A 137 -10.26 -10.02 17.96
C SER A 137 -9.90 -11.15 17.00
N LEU A 138 -10.39 -12.37 17.22
CA LEU A 138 -10.24 -13.50 16.29
C LEU A 138 -10.92 -13.26 14.94
N CYS A 139 -11.77 -12.25 14.80
CA CYS A 139 -12.26 -11.84 13.48
C CYS A 139 -11.12 -11.39 12.54
N ILE A 140 -10.04 -10.80 13.09
CA ILE A 140 -8.90 -10.32 12.33
C ILE A 140 -8.14 -11.49 11.69
N SER A 141 -7.94 -12.59 12.42
CA SER A 141 -7.22 -13.75 11.89
C SER A 141 -7.96 -14.51 10.80
N ARG A 142 -9.27 -14.28 10.66
CA ARG A 142 -10.08 -14.82 9.56
C ARG A 142 -9.91 -14.06 8.26
N CYS A 143 -9.29 -12.88 8.29
CA CYS A 143 -9.00 -12.12 7.10
C CYS A 143 -7.94 -12.83 6.26
N LYS A 144 -8.10 -12.80 4.94
CA LYS A 144 -7.12 -13.40 4.02
C LYS A 144 -5.84 -12.58 3.92
N ASN A 145 -5.97 -11.27 4.14
CA ASN A 145 -4.90 -10.31 4.14
C ASN A 145 -5.26 -9.14 5.05
N CYS A 146 -4.25 -8.35 5.42
CA CYS A 146 -4.43 -7.18 6.28
C CYS A 146 -5.35 -6.11 5.67
N TRP A 147 -5.51 -6.04 4.35
CA TRP A 147 -6.34 -5.00 3.71
C TRP A 147 -7.82 -5.12 4.05
N GLN A 148 -8.30 -6.33 4.34
CA GLN A 148 -9.71 -6.57 4.68
C GLN A 148 -10.11 -5.94 6.02
N ILE A 149 -9.17 -5.77 6.96
CA ILE A 149 -9.47 -5.17 8.28
C ILE A 149 -9.75 -3.67 8.16
N LEU A 150 -9.35 -3.06 7.04
CA LEU A 150 -9.50 -1.62 6.81
C LEU A 150 -10.87 -1.26 6.24
N ALA A 151 -11.60 -2.22 5.66
CA ALA A 151 -12.87 -1.97 4.99
C ALA A 151 -13.90 -1.33 5.94
N GLN A 152 -14.73 -0.44 5.41
CA GLN A 152 -15.81 0.14 6.18
C GLN A 152 -16.80 -0.92 6.69
N GLY A 153 -17.15 -0.86 7.97
CA GLY A 153 -18.08 -1.82 8.58
C GLY A 153 -17.46 -3.20 8.86
N PHE A 154 -16.12 -3.33 8.85
CA PHE A 154 -15.42 -4.57 9.13
C PHE A 154 -15.88 -5.23 10.44
N LEU A 155 -16.00 -4.46 11.53
CA LEU A 155 -16.44 -4.99 12.83
C LEU A 155 -17.93 -5.36 12.85
N ASP A 156 -18.79 -4.55 12.21
CA ASP A 156 -20.23 -4.80 12.16
C ASP A 156 -20.56 -6.11 11.43
N HIS A 157 -19.87 -6.35 10.31
CA HIS A 157 -20.06 -7.57 9.53
C HIS A 157 -19.65 -8.82 10.32
N ASN A 158 -18.58 -8.74 11.10
CA ASN A 158 -18.10 -9.85 11.89
C ASN A 158 -18.99 -10.11 13.11
N GLN A 159 -19.48 -9.07 13.80
CA GLN A 159 -20.42 -9.23 14.93
C GLN A 159 -21.70 -9.97 14.54
N LEU A 160 -22.20 -9.77 13.31
CA LEU A 160 -23.33 -10.53 12.77
C LEU A 160 -23.02 -12.02 12.59
N MET A 161 -21.75 -12.39 12.32
CA MET A 161 -21.36 -13.79 12.19
C MET A 161 -21.27 -14.52 13.53
N PHE A 162 -20.93 -13.83 14.62
CA PHE A 162 -20.81 -14.44 15.96
C PHE A 162 -22.12 -14.49 16.73
N SER A 163 -23.04 -13.57 16.46
CA SER A 163 -24.32 -13.45 17.19
C SER A 163 -25.40 -14.44 16.74
N SER A 164 -25.24 -15.08 15.57
CA SER A 164 -26.22 -16.05 15.08
C SER A 164 -26.07 -17.40 15.81
N PRO A 165 -27.04 -17.80 16.66
CA PRO A 165 -27.01 -19.11 17.30
C PRO A 165 -26.98 -20.18 16.20
N LYS A 166 -26.18 -21.24 16.40
CA LYS A 166 -25.88 -22.36 15.47
C LYS A 166 -27.13 -23.15 15.01
N GLY A 167 -28.13 -22.48 14.44
CA GLY A 167 -29.24 -23.11 13.76
C GLY A 167 -28.69 -23.83 12.52
N LYS A 168 -29.04 -25.12 12.37
CA LYS A 168 -28.73 -25.98 11.22
C LYS A 168 -29.46 -25.51 9.93
N GLY A 169 -29.35 -24.23 9.60
CA GLY A 169 -29.91 -23.61 8.39
C GLY A 169 -28.84 -23.46 7.32
N LYS A 170 -29.15 -23.92 6.11
CA LYS A 170 -28.35 -23.79 4.90
C LYS A 170 -27.85 -22.34 4.77
N ARG A 171 -26.53 -22.12 4.93
CA ARG A 171 -25.88 -20.80 4.76
C ARG A 171 -26.08 -20.34 3.32
N THR A 172 -27.14 -19.58 3.07
CA THR A 172 -27.21 -18.71 1.90
C THR A 172 -26.17 -17.62 2.17
N SER A 173 -25.08 -17.60 1.40
CA SER A 173 -24.09 -16.53 1.51
C SER A 173 -24.81 -15.23 1.21
N LEU A 174 -25.10 -14.46 2.25
CA LEU A 174 -25.49 -13.06 2.09
C LEU A 174 -24.30 -12.38 1.44
N SER A 175 -24.30 -12.32 0.11
CA SER A 175 -23.47 -11.40 -0.65
C SER A 175 -24.05 -10.01 -0.38
N VAL A 176 -23.80 -9.51 0.83
CA VAL A 176 -23.92 -8.08 1.11
C VAL A 176 -23.04 -7.41 0.05
N ASP A 177 -23.58 -6.39 -0.59
CA ASP A 177 -22.95 -5.67 -1.70
C ASP A 177 -21.69 -4.94 -1.22
N LEU A 178 -20.61 -5.70 -1.05
CA LEU A 178 -19.30 -5.23 -0.59
C LEU A 178 -18.67 -4.27 -1.59
N GLU A 179 -19.19 -4.20 -2.83
CA GLU A 179 -18.67 -3.29 -3.87
C GLU A 179 -18.97 -1.82 -3.56
N SER A 180 -19.98 -1.54 -2.73
CA SER A 180 -20.39 -0.17 -2.37
C SER A 180 -19.69 0.37 -1.12
N GLN A 181 -18.86 -0.41 -0.43
CA GLN A 181 -18.22 0.00 0.82
C GLN A 181 -16.94 0.80 0.56
N ALA A 182 -16.69 1.83 1.38
CA ALA A 182 -15.42 2.55 1.31
C ALA A 182 -14.25 1.59 1.61
N ALA A 183 -13.19 1.70 0.83
CA ALA A 183 -12.00 0.85 0.97
C ALA A 183 -11.31 1.01 2.34
N VAL A 184 -11.46 2.18 2.98
CA VAL A 184 -10.97 2.46 4.33
C VAL A 184 -12.12 3.03 5.16
N GLY A 185 -12.50 2.37 6.25
CA GLY A 185 -13.46 2.87 7.22
C GLY A 185 -12.92 4.08 7.98
N GLU A 186 -13.82 4.91 8.50
CA GLU A 186 -13.44 6.16 9.19
C GLU A 186 -12.54 5.95 10.41
N THR A 187 -12.52 4.74 10.97
CA THR A 187 -11.75 4.42 12.17
C THR A 187 -10.54 3.54 11.89
N ALA A 188 -10.41 3.12 10.62
CA ALA A 188 -9.30 2.32 10.15
C ALA A 188 -8.08 3.18 9.74
N TRP A 189 -8.20 4.51 9.67
CA TRP A 189 -7.08 5.39 9.28
C TRP A 189 -5.84 5.25 10.17
N PRO A 190 -5.95 5.18 11.52
CA PRO A 190 -4.79 4.94 12.37
C PRO A 190 -4.14 3.58 12.09
N VAL A 191 -4.95 2.55 11.83
CA VAL A 191 -4.47 1.19 11.52
C VAL A 191 -3.79 1.14 10.15
N LEU A 192 -4.31 1.84 9.14
CA LEU A 192 -3.62 2.00 7.86
C LEU A 192 -2.27 2.70 8.05
N GLY A 193 -2.23 3.79 8.82
CA GLY A 193 -0.98 4.48 9.16
C GLY A 193 0.06 3.57 9.82
N TRP A 194 -0.40 2.70 10.73
CA TRP A 194 0.41 1.70 11.41
C TRP A 194 0.92 0.60 10.45
N LEU A 195 0.07 0.06 9.57
CA LEU A 195 0.48 -0.92 8.54
C LEU A 195 1.57 -0.33 7.63
N LEU A 196 1.39 0.91 7.17
CA LEU A 196 2.37 1.58 6.32
C LEU A 196 3.70 1.78 7.03
N LEU A 197 3.68 2.15 8.32
CA LEU A 197 4.89 2.27 9.13
C LEU A 197 5.65 0.93 9.20
N ILE A 198 4.94 -0.18 9.41
CA ILE A 198 5.55 -1.52 9.45
C ILE A 198 6.19 -1.87 8.10
N PHE A 199 5.47 -1.71 7.00
CA PHE A 199 5.98 -2.06 5.68
C PHE A 199 7.16 -1.18 5.24
N GLU A 200 7.13 0.11 5.57
CA GLU A 200 8.27 1.01 5.28
C GLU A 200 9.49 0.64 6.10
N ARG A 201 9.34 0.30 7.38
CA ARG A 201 10.46 -0.19 8.20
C ARG A 201 11.00 -1.51 7.68
N ASP A 202 10.12 -2.43 7.29
CA ASP A 202 10.51 -3.72 6.69
C ASP A 202 11.32 -3.53 5.40
N GLU A 203 10.91 -2.59 4.54
CA GLU A 203 11.67 -2.22 3.35
C GLU A 203 13.03 -1.58 3.68
N GLN A 204 13.12 -0.77 4.73
CA GLN A 204 14.36 -0.13 5.17
C GLN A 204 15.35 -1.11 5.82
N GLU A 205 14.84 -2.05 6.60
CA GLU A 205 15.64 -3.07 7.30
C GLU A 205 16.08 -4.20 6.38
N ASN A 206 15.39 -4.42 5.26
CA ASN A 206 15.74 -5.46 4.29
C ASN A 206 16.97 -5.07 3.44
N PRO A 207 18.10 -5.79 3.55
CA PRO A 207 19.31 -5.47 2.78
C PRO A 207 19.21 -5.90 1.31
N ILE A 208 18.19 -6.67 0.91
CA ILE A 208 18.06 -7.23 -0.44
C ILE A 208 17.79 -6.13 -1.46
N LEU A 209 18.54 -6.14 -2.57
CA LEU A 209 18.31 -5.28 -3.73
C LEU A 209 17.52 -6.03 -4.81
N PRO A 210 16.50 -5.39 -5.43
CA PRO A 210 16.01 -4.05 -5.13
C PRO A 210 15.25 -4.03 -3.79
N ARG A 211 15.37 -2.92 -3.05
CA ARG A 211 14.71 -2.76 -1.75
C ARG A 211 13.20 -2.89 -1.94
N HIS A 212 12.59 -3.74 -1.14
CA HIS A 212 11.15 -3.95 -1.06
C HIS A 212 10.81 -4.57 0.29
N SER A 213 9.55 -4.46 0.70
CA SER A 213 9.02 -5.13 1.89
C SER A 213 8.55 -6.56 1.56
N PRO A 214 9.22 -7.63 2.07
CA PRO A 214 8.71 -8.99 1.94
C PRO A 214 7.40 -9.20 2.70
N LEU A 215 7.19 -8.48 3.81
CA LEU A 215 5.94 -8.56 4.57
C LEU A 215 4.76 -8.02 3.76
N LEU A 216 4.94 -6.92 3.03
CA LEU A 216 3.93 -6.43 2.09
C LEU A 216 3.62 -7.48 1.03
N LEU A 217 4.64 -8.13 0.49
CA LEU A 217 4.50 -9.16 -0.54
C LEU A 217 3.67 -10.36 -0.04
N GLU A 218 3.87 -10.80 1.20
CA GLU A 218 3.06 -11.85 1.84
C GLU A 218 1.58 -11.45 1.92
N GLN A 219 1.29 -10.18 2.18
CA GLN A 219 -0.08 -9.66 2.28
C GLN A 219 -0.79 -9.52 0.94
N LEU A 220 -0.08 -9.61 -0.19
CA LEU A 220 -0.70 -9.66 -1.52
C LEU A 220 -1.20 -11.08 -1.87
N GLY A 221 -0.89 -12.09 -1.08
CA GLY A 221 -1.33 -13.48 -1.28
C GLY A 221 -0.25 -14.40 -1.82
N SER A 222 -0.65 -15.56 -2.32
CA SER A 222 0.30 -16.59 -2.79
C SER A 222 1.02 -16.16 -4.07
N PRO A 223 2.22 -16.69 -4.37
CA PRO A 223 2.95 -16.37 -5.60
C PRO A 223 2.14 -16.58 -6.89
N SER A 224 1.19 -17.51 -6.88
CA SER A 224 0.29 -17.82 -8.00
C SER A 224 -0.90 -16.86 -8.14
N ARG A 225 -1.24 -16.11 -7.08
CA ARG A 225 -2.44 -15.29 -7.01
C ARG A 225 -2.18 -14.05 -6.15
N ARG A 226 -1.24 -13.23 -6.60
CA ARG A 226 -1.01 -11.92 -6.00
C ARG A 226 -2.12 -10.97 -6.42
N ASP A 227 -2.79 -10.39 -5.44
CA ASP A 227 -3.90 -9.48 -5.61
C ASP A 227 -3.48 -8.06 -5.20
N ILE A 228 -3.36 -7.18 -6.19
CA ILE A 228 -3.07 -5.76 -5.97
C ILE A 228 -4.33 -4.89 -5.95
N ASP A 229 -5.51 -5.47 -6.17
CA ASP A 229 -6.71 -4.67 -6.38
C ASP A 229 -7.15 -3.96 -5.09
N ALA A 230 -7.06 -4.66 -3.95
CA ALA A 230 -7.36 -4.12 -2.63
C ALA A 230 -6.41 -2.97 -2.23
N PRO A 231 -5.06 -3.12 -2.23
CA PRO A 231 -4.18 -2.01 -1.89
C PRO A 231 -4.30 -0.85 -2.88
N LEU A 232 -4.50 -1.11 -4.18
CA LEU A 232 -4.77 -0.03 -5.13
C LEU A 232 -6.12 0.66 -4.87
N ALA A 233 -7.12 -0.04 -4.32
CA ALA A 233 -8.42 0.58 -4.02
C ALA A 233 -8.27 1.53 -2.84
N ILE A 234 -7.47 1.13 -1.85
CA ILE A 234 -7.04 1.99 -0.74
C ILE A 234 -6.27 3.21 -1.26
N VAL A 235 -5.29 3.04 -2.16
CA VAL A 235 -4.56 4.17 -2.77
C VAL A 235 -5.53 5.18 -3.39
N MET A 236 -6.45 4.72 -4.24
CA MET A 236 -7.40 5.62 -4.92
C MET A 236 -8.34 6.30 -3.93
N HIS A 237 -8.83 5.56 -2.94
CA HIS A 237 -9.67 6.12 -1.89
C HIS A 237 -8.95 7.19 -1.07
N CYS A 238 -7.69 6.95 -0.68
CA CYS A 238 -6.82 7.90 0.00
C CYS A 238 -6.64 9.20 -0.80
N LEU A 239 -6.38 9.10 -2.10
CA LEU A 239 -6.15 10.26 -2.95
C LEU A 239 -7.40 11.14 -3.14
N GLN A 240 -8.59 10.56 -3.00
CA GLN A 240 -9.87 11.27 -3.06
C GLN A 240 -10.25 11.94 -1.73
N GLN A 241 -9.52 11.68 -0.64
CA GLN A 241 -9.84 12.26 0.66
C GLN A 241 -9.54 13.76 0.71
N PRO A 242 -10.37 14.56 1.42
CA PRO A 242 -10.12 15.98 1.64
C PRO A 242 -8.94 16.24 2.58
N ASP A 243 -8.66 15.33 3.51
CA ASP A 243 -7.52 15.43 4.44
C ASP A 243 -6.20 15.09 3.73
N GLN A 244 -5.25 16.03 3.77
CA GLN A 244 -3.90 15.84 3.21
C GLN A 244 -3.17 14.65 3.84
N ARG A 245 -3.36 14.36 5.13
CA ARG A 245 -2.69 13.24 5.79
C ARG A 245 -3.12 11.91 5.19
N ARG A 246 -4.42 11.76 4.90
CA ARG A 246 -4.98 10.58 4.23
C ARG A 246 -4.47 10.45 2.80
N ARG A 247 -4.38 11.55 2.05
CA ARG A 247 -3.75 11.56 0.70
C ARG A 247 -2.31 11.07 0.75
N VAL A 248 -1.52 11.55 1.71
CA VAL A 248 -0.12 11.13 1.90
C VAL A 248 -0.01 9.64 2.21
N MET A 249 -0.95 9.05 2.98
CA MET A 249 -0.99 7.59 3.19
C MET A 249 -1.15 6.81 1.87
N GLY A 250 -1.98 7.32 0.95
CA GLY A 250 -2.12 6.75 -0.40
C GLY A 250 -0.81 6.77 -1.19
N SER A 251 -0.10 7.89 -1.18
CA SER A 251 1.21 8.01 -1.85
C SER A 251 2.29 7.13 -1.23
N ARG A 252 2.30 6.99 0.10
CA ARG A 252 3.18 6.06 0.83
C ARG A 252 2.94 4.61 0.40
N LEU A 253 1.68 4.17 0.37
CA LEU A 253 1.32 2.83 -0.13
C LEU A 253 1.71 2.63 -1.59
N MET A 254 1.51 3.64 -2.44
CA MET A 254 1.90 3.59 -3.84
C MET A 254 3.42 3.46 -4.01
N ASN A 255 4.23 4.19 -3.23
CA ASN A 255 5.69 4.05 -3.24
C ASN A 255 6.12 2.60 -2.93
N LEU A 256 5.54 1.99 -1.89
CA LEU A 256 5.83 0.60 -1.52
C LEU A 256 5.49 -0.38 -2.66
N LEU A 257 4.34 -0.20 -3.33
CA LEU A 257 3.95 -1.02 -4.49
C LEU A 257 4.91 -0.83 -5.67
N ILE A 258 5.38 0.40 -5.91
CA ILE A 258 6.36 0.69 -6.97
C ILE A 258 7.70 0.01 -6.67
N HIS A 259 8.21 0.11 -5.44
CA HIS A 259 9.43 -0.57 -5.05
C HIS A 259 9.29 -2.09 -5.17
N LEU A 260 8.15 -2.65 -4.74
CA LEU A 260 7.87 -4.07 -4.94
C LEU A 260 7.82 -4.48 -6.42
N SER A 261 7.29 -3.63 -7.30
CA SER A 261 7.29 -3.87 -8.76
C SER A 261 8.66 -3.83 -9.41
N SER A 262 9.68 -3.34 -8.71
CA SER A 262 11.08 -3.44 -9.14
C SER A 262 11.62 -4.86 -8.98
N THR A 263 10.91 -5.75 -8.29
CA THR A 263 11.22 -7.17 -8.19
C THR A 263 10.52 -8.00 -9.27
N THR A 264 10.91 -9.26 -9.44
CA THR A 264 10.16 -10.25 -10.26
C THR A 264 8.89 -10.75 -9.58
N HIS A 265 8.64 -10.36 -8.34
CA HIS A 265 7.45 -10.77 -7.61
C HIS A 265 6.23 -9.92 -8.01
N LEU A 266 6.47 -8.63 -8.19
CA LEU A 266 5.61 -7.60 -8.74
C LEU A 266 5.59 -7.52 -10.28
N ASP A 267 4.55 -7.94 -11.02
CA ASP A 267 4.51 -7.62 -12.47
C ASP A 267 4.32 -6.11 -12.69
N PHE A 268 5.40 -5.45 -13.11
CA PHE A 268 5.46 -4.00 -13.32
C PHE A 268 4.45 -3.51 -14.40
N PRO A 269 4.40 -4.09 -15.62
CA PRO A 269 3.36 -3.75 -16.59
C PRO A 269 1.93 -3.86 -16.05
N ILE A 270 1.60 -4.93 -15.31
CA ILE A 270 0.27 -5.10 -14.71
C ILE A 270 -0.03 -3.98 -13.71
N LEU A 271 0.94 -3.61 -12.87
CA LEU A 271 0.79 -2.48 -11.95
C LEU A 271 0.52 -1.17 -12.71
N VAL A 272 1.31 -0.86 -13.74
CA VAL A 272 1.15 0.36 -14.55
C VAL A 272 -0.24 0.43 -15.20
N VAL A 273 -0.69 -0.66 -15.83
CA VAL A 273 -2.02 -0.72 -16.46
C VAL A 273 -3.13 -0.58 -15.42
N SER A 274 -3.01 -1.25 -14.27
CA SER A 274 -4.02 -1.19 -13.20
C SER A 274 -4.15 0.21 -12.62
N VAL A 275 -3.03 0.90 -12.40
CA VAL A 275 -3.02 2.30 -11.95
C VAL A 275 -3.58 3.22 -13.03
N PHE A 276 -3.15 3.05 -14.28
CA PHE A 276 -3.66 3.84 -15.41
C PHE A 276 -5.18 3.75 -15.55
N ASN A 277 -5.76 2.54 -15.49
CA ASN A 277 -7.20 2.34 -15.62
C ASN A 277 -8.00 3.05 -14.51
N ARG A 278 -7.44 3.16 -13.31
CA ARG A 278 -8.09 3.84 -12.17
C ARG A 278 -7.88 5.36 -12.22
N LEU A 279 -6.70 5.81 -12.61
CA LEU A 279 -6.37 7.25 -12.73
C LEU A 279 -7.03 7.90 -13.93
N SER A 280 -7.23 7.18 -15.05
CA SER A 280 -7.92 7.72 -16.23
C SER A 280 -9.38 8.06 -15.97
N ALA A 281 -10.00 7.44 -14.96
CA ALA A 281 -11.32 7.79 -14.46
C ALA A 281 -11.31 8.92 -13.41
N SER A 282 -10.13 9.40 -12.99
CA SER A 282 -9.95 10.40 -11.94
C SER A 282 -9.62 11.79 -12.52
N SER A 283 -9.72 12.84 -11.69
CA SER A 283 -9.32 14.19 -12.11
C SER A 283 -7.80 14.35 -12.21
N MET A 284 -7.36 15.36 -12.96
CA MET A 284 -5.94 15.69 -13.08
C MET A 284 -5.29 16.12 -11.77
N ASP A 285 -6.05 16.72 -10.87
CA ASP A 285 -5.55 17.12 -9.56
C ASP A 285 -5.15 15.90 -8.74
N VAL A 286 -5.89 14.80 -8.86
CA VAL A 286 -5.55 13.51 -8.22
C VAL A 286 -4.26 12.95 -8.78
N ILE A 287 -4.09 12.94 -10.10
CA ILE A 287 -2.85 12.47 -10.76
C ILE A 287 -1.67 13.33 -10.31
N SER A 288 -1.84 14.65 -10.36
CA SER A 288 -0.80 15.62 -9.99
C SER A 288 -0.42 15.51 -8.51
N SER A 289 -1.42 15.35 -7.64
CA SER A 289 -1.22 15.13 -6.21
C SER A 289 -0.48 13.83 -5.97
N LEU A 290 -0.85 12.74 -6.64
CA LEU A 290 -0.13 11.48 -6.52
C LEU A 290 1.34 11.66 -6.92
N MET A 291 1.60 12.17 -8.13
CA MET A 291 2.96 12.27 -8.69
C MET A 291 3.90 13.17 -7.88
N SER A 292 3.38 14.25 -7.29
CA SER A 292 4.16 15.17 -6.46
C SER A 292 4.48 14.62 -5.06
N ASN A 293 3.66 13.69 -4.54
CA ASN A 293 3.86 13.08 -3.23
C ASN A 293 4.63 11.74 -3.27
N LEU A 294 4.97 11.22 -4.46
CA LEU A 294 5.83 10.03 -4.57
C LEU A 294 7.29 10.39 -4.24
N SER A 295 7.97 9.53 -3.46
CA SER A 295 9.35 9.76 -3.05
C SER A 295 10.28 9.56 -4.25
N PRO A 296 11.21 10.48 -4.53
CA PRO A 296 12.10 10.35 -5.67
C PRO A 296 13.00 9.11 -5.51
N SER A 297 12.91 8.19 -6.47
CA SER A 297 13.77 7.03 -6.59
C SER A 297 13.81 6.57 -8.05
N PRO A 298 14.85 5.82 -8.49
CA PRO A 298 14.91 5.28 -9.84
C PRO A 298 13.67 4.44 -10.21
N ALA A 299 13.14 3.69 -9.25
CA ALA A 299 11.91 2.90 -9.43
C ALA A 299 10.68 3.79 -9.65
N VAL A 300 10.55 4.88 -8.88
CA VAL A 300 9.46 5.85 -9.03
C VAL A 300 9.55 6.61 -10.34
N PHE A 301 10.73 7.06 -10.77
CA PHE A 301 10.87 7.71 -12.06
C PHE A 301 10.52 6.76 -13.22
N LYS A 302 11.00 5.52 -13.16
CA LYS A 302 10.66 4.47 -14.12
C LYS A 302 9.16 4.19 -14.18
N PHE A 303 8.49 4.14 -13.03
CA PHE A 303 7.03 4.03 -12.95
C PHE A 303 6.33 5.23 -13.59
N LYS A 304 6.74 6.47 -13.26
CA LYS A 304 6.18 7.70 -13.86
C LYS A 304 6.31 7.68 -15.38
N ILE A 305 7.50 7.38 -15.91
CA ILE A 305 7.77 7.28 -17.35
C ILE A 305 6.83 6.26 -18.01
N ALA A 306 6.73 5.05 -17.44
CA ALA A 306 5.88 3.99 -17.98
C ALA A 306 4.39 4.37 -17.96
N LEU A 307 3.94 5.03 -16.89
CA LEU A 307 2.56 5.50 -16.76
C LEU A 307 2.23 6.59 -17.79
N TYR A 308 3.10 7.58 -17.97
CA TYR A 308 2.91 8.61 -19.00
C TYR A 308 3.00 8.04 -20.40
N GLN A 309 3.91 7.11 -20.67
CA GLN A 309 3.95 6.39 -21.94
C GLN A 309 2.63 5.65 -22.21
N LYS A 310 2.08 4.97 -21.20
CA LYS A 310 0.78 4.32 -21.32
C LYS A 310 -0.32 5.34 -21.61
N TYR A 311 -0.31 6.48 -20.94
CA TYR A 311 -1.28 7.57 -21.15
C TYR A 311 -1.27 8.08 -22.59
N PHE A 312 -0.09 8.44 -23.12
CA PHE A 312 0.04 8.96 -24.49
C PHE A 312 -0.29 7.91 -25.57
N ASN A 313 0.08 6.65 -25.36
CA ASN A 313 -0.22 5.59 -26.32
C ASN A 313 -1.72 5.23 -26.35
N ASP A 314 -2.44 5.34 -25.23
CA ASP A 314 -3.88 5.04 -25.18
C ASP A 314 -4.71 6.15 -25.83
N THR A 315 -4.30 7.41 -25.71
CA THR A 315 -4.99 8.55 -26.36
C THR A 315 -4.97 8.46 -27.89
N ASP A 316 -3.93 7.86 -28.47
CA ASP A 316 -3.84 7.65 -29.92
C ASP A 316 -4.69 6.45 -30.40
N ALA A 317 -4.87 5.45 -29.54
CA ALA A 317 -5.54 4.18 -29.87
C ALA A 317 -7.06 4.30 -30.00
N VAL A 318 -7.68 5.35 -29.46
CA VAL A 318 -9.15 5.58 -29.51
C VAL A 318 -9.70 5.65 -30.95
N LYS A 319 -8.83 5.82 -31.96
CA LYS A 319 -9.23 5.81 -33.39
C LYS A 319 -9.22 4.42 -34.04
N ILE A 320 -8.77 3.37 -33.38
CA ILE A 320 -8.75 2.01 -33.94
C ILE A 320 -10.00 1.28 -33.46
N ALA A 321 -11.01 1.25 -34.34
CA ALA A 321 -12.29 0.59 -34.17
C ALA A 321 -12.22 -0.74 -33.39
N ALA A 322 -13.20 -0.93 -32.49
CA ALA A 322 -13.42 -2.10 -31.62
C ALA A 322 -12.86 -3.40 -32.21
N ARG A 323 -11.60 -3.71 -31.88
CA ARG A 323 -11.01 -4.98 -32.26
C ARG A 323 -11.78 -6.07 -31.50
N PRO A 324 -12.37 -7.06 -32.18
CA PRO A 324 -13.18 -8.08 -31.52
C PRO A 324 -12.37 -8.74 -30.41
N ARG A 325 -12.93 -8.74 -29.18
CA ARG A 325 -12.29 -9.34 -28.01
C ARG A 325 -11.87 -10.77 -28.36
N PRO A 326 -10.60 -11.15 -28.15
CA PRO A 326 -10.14 -12.50 -28.45
C PRO A 326 -11.01 -13.50 -27.66
N GLN A 327 -11.80 -14.31 -28.38
CA GLN A 327 -12.53 -15.44 -27.79
C GLN A 327 -11.53 -16.37 -27.12
N ALA A 328 -11.76 -16.69 -25.84
CA ALA A 328 -10.93 -17.59 -25.06
C ALA A 328 -10.87 -18.96 -25.76
N ARG A 329 -9.73 -19.29 -26.37
CA ARG A 329 -9.46 -20.65 -26.84
C ARG A 329 -9.33 -21.57 -25.63
N ALA A 330 -10.04 -22.69 -25.67
CA ALA A 330 -9.95 -23.74 -24.66
C ALA A 330 -8.49 -24.17 -24.49
N GLN A 331 -7.94 -23.99 -23.29
CA GLN A 331 -6.61 -24.48 -22.93
C GLN A 331 -6.61 -26.02 -22.96
N PRO A 332 -5.67 -26.67 -23.66
CA PRO A 332 -5.55 -28.12 -23.67
C PRO A 332 -5.25 -28.65 -22.26
N LYS A 333 -6.02 -29.65 -21.81
CA LYS A 333 -5.82 -30.34 -20.52
C LYS A 333 -4.47 -31.06 -20.53
N GLY A 334 -3.62 -30.71 -19.57
CA GLY A 334 -2.18 -30.95 -19.59
C GLY A 334 -1.71 -32.37 -19.33
N SER A 335 -0.51 -32.63 -19.86
CA SER A 335 0.41 -33.71 -19.53
C SER A 335 1.12 -33.44 -18.18
N PRO A 336 1.56 -34.48 -17.44
CA PRO A 336 2.18 -34.34 -16.12
C PRO A 336 3.55 -33.65 -16.20
N VAL A 337 3.71 -32.57 -15.43
CA VAL A 337 4.95 -31.81 -15.30
C VAL A 337 5.93 -32.59 -14.43
N LYS A 338 7.05 -33.03 -15.04
CA LYS A 338 8.22 -33.55 -14.31
C LYS A 338 8.87 -32.41 -13.52
N VAL A 339 8.87 -32.54 -12.20
CA VAL A 339 9.59 -31.68 -11.25
C VAL A 339 11.08 -31.74 -11.59
N ARG A 340 11.63 -30.64 -12.12
CA ARG A 340 13.07 -30.50 -12.38
C ARG A 340 13.66 -29.61 -11.30
N GLU A 341 14.32 -30.25 -10.35
CA GLU A 341 15.11 -29.63 -9.29
C GLU A 341 16.42 -29.01 -9.81
N LEU A 342 16.95 -28.10 -8.99
CA LEU A 342 18.20 -27.32 -9.08
C LEU A 342 18.05 -25.93 -9.73
N ALA A 343 17.40 -25.03 -8.97
CA ALA A 343 17.27 -23.62 -9.28
C ALA A 343 18.58 -22.86 -8.99
N GLN A 344 19.17 -22.30 -10.04
CA GLN A 344 20.13 -21.20 -9.92
C GLN A 344 19.48 -19.99 -9.20
N PRO A 345 20.25 -19.12 -8.54
CA PRO A 345 19.72 -17.90 -7.95
C PRO A 345 19.07 -17.04 -9.05
N VAL A 346 17.74 -17.05 -9.09
CA VAL A 346 16.97 -16.24 -10.04
C VAL A 346 17.17 -14.78 -9.64
N SER A 347 17.74 -13.98 -10.54
CA SER A 347 17.84 -12.53 -10.33
C SER A 347 16.47 -11.98 -9.97
N LEU A 348 16.38 -11.34 -8.79
CA LEU A 348 15.14 -10.75 -8.28
C LEU A 348 14.80 -9.44 -8.98
N VAL A 349 15.69 -8.87 -9.78
CA VAL A 349 15.50 -7.58 -10.45
C VAL A 349 14.52 -7.71 -11.62
N ASN A 350 13.51 -6.84 -11.66
CA ASN A 350 12.59 -6.75 -12.79
C ASN A 350 13.31 -6.30 -14.06
N LYS A 351 13.09 -7.04 -15.17
CA LYS A 351 13.72 -6.81 -16.47
C LYS A 351 13.07 -5.70 -17.31
N TYR A 352 12.00 -5.06 -16.83
CA TYR A 352 11.39 -3.94 -17.55
C TYR A 352 12.46 -2.87 -17.79
N ARG A 353 12.63 -2.42 -19.03
CA ARG A 353 13.57 -1.35 -19.39
C ARG A 353 12.78 -0.07 -19.64
N ALA A 354 13.25 1.05 -19.12
CA ALA A 354 12.68 2.35 -19.47
C ALA A 354 12.77 2.57 -20.99
N PRO A 355 11.82 3.28 -21.62
CA PRO A 355 11.90 3.62 -23.03
C PRO A 355 13.18 4.43 -23.32
N GLY A 356 13.72 4.29 -24.52
CA GLY A 356 14.85 5.11 -24.97
C GLY A 356 14.42 6.54 -25.31
N SER A 357 15.39 7.44 -25.43
CA SER A 357 15.16 8.87 -25.68
C SER A 357 14.48 9.15 -27.00
N ALA A 358 14.74 8.35 -28.05
CA ALA A 358 14.01 8.44 -29.31
C ALA A 358 12.49 8.24 -29.12
N GLU A 359 12.09 7.29 -28.28
CA GLU A 359 10.69 7.05 -27.93
C GLU A 359 10.13 8.20 -27.07
N ILE A 360 10.92 8.73 -26.12
CA ILE A 360 10.51 9.90 -25.33
C ILE A 360 10.26 11.11 -26.25
N LEU A 361 11.16 11.41 -27.18
CA LEU A 361 10.97 12.51 -28.14
C LEU A 361 9.74 12.28 -29.03
N ARG A 362 9.49 11.05 -29.47
CA ARG A 362 8.28 10.69 -30.21
C ARG A 362 7.01 10.99 -29.39
N LEU A 363 6.99 10.64 -28.11
CA LEU A 363 5.86 10.92 -27.21
C LEU A 363 5.69 12.44 -26.98
N MET A 364 6.78 13.20 -26.95
CA MET A 364 6.74 14.66 -26.83
C MET A 364 6.14 15.32 -28.08
N GLU A 365 6.46 14.80 -29.26
CA GLU A 365 5.96 15.32 -30.54
C GLU A 365 4.54 14.83 -30.89
N ALA A 366 4.04 13.80 -30.20
CA ALA A 366 2.70 13.28 -30.42
C ALA A 366 1.65 14.36 -30.22
N LYS A 367 0.76 14.51 -31.21
CA LYS A 367 -0.35 15.47 -31.17
C LYS A 367 -1.38 14.99 -30.15
N THR A 368 -1.51 15.71 -29.04
CA THR A 368 -2.51 15.35 -28.04
C THR A 368 -3.87 15.86 -28.48
N SER A 369 -4.88 15.00 -28.42
CA SER A 369 -6.25 15.37 -28.76
C SER A 369 -6.74 16.44 -27.79
N GLU A 370 -7.27 17.56 -28.30
CA GLU A 370 -7.82 18.69 -27.52
C GLU A 370 -8.97 18.28 -26.58
N SER A 371 -9.52 17.07 -26.77
CA SER A 371 -10.62 16.53 -25.98
C SER A 371 -10.25 15.97 -24.60
N SER A 372 -8.95 15.83 -24.26
CA SER A 372 -8.58 15.31 -22.95
C SER A 372 -8.78 16.35 -21.85
N ALA A 373 -9.36 15.94 -20.72
CA ALA A 373 -9.52 16.78 -19.53
C ALA A 373 -8.19 17.20 -18.88
N ALA A 374 -7.06 16.62 -19.34
CA ALA A 374 -5.73 16.91 -18.84
C ALA A 374 -4.99 17.94 -19.68
N SER A 375 -4.30 18.90 -19.03
CA SER A 375 -3.30 19.74 -19.70
C SER A 375 -2.21 18.83 -20.27
N PRO A 376 -2.16 18.62 -21.60
CA PRO A 376 -1.24 17.69 -22.20
C PRO A 376 0.22 18.16 -22.04
N LEU A 377 0.40 19.48 -21.94
CA LEU A 377 1.69 20.12 -21.69
C LEU A 377 2.23 19.75 -20.31
N ARG A 378 1.40 19.74 -19.28
CA ARG A 378 1.83 19.35 -17.92
C ARG A 378 2.32 17.90 -17.87
N LEU A 379 1.61 16.97 -18.51
CA LEU A 379 2.03 15.56 -18.55
C LEU A 379 3.35 15.38 -19.32
N LYS A 380 3.52 16.11 -20.42
CA LYS A 380 4.77 16.12 -21.21
C LYS A 380 5.94 16.71 -20.40
N PHE A 381 5.68 17.77 -19.64
CA PHE A 381 6.65 18.36 -18.71
C PHE A 381 7.10 17.33 -17.65
N GLU A 382 6.15 16.70 -16.97
CA GLU A 382 6.43 15.69 -15.93
C GLU A 382 7.15 14.46 -16.48
N LEU A 383 6.84 14.04 -17.71
CA LEU A 383 7.55 12.96 -18.41
C LEU A 383 9.03 13.31 -18.60
N LEU A 384 9.36 14.50 -19.12
CA LEU A 384 10.74 14.92 -19.33
C LEU A 384 11.50 15.09 -18.01
N VAL A 385 10.89 15.69 -16.99
CA VAL A 385 11.50 15.83 -15.67
C VAL A 385 11.82 14.45 -15.08
N SER A 386 10.85 13.53 -15.13
CA SER A 386 11.04 12.16 -14.62
C SER A 386 12.09 11.40 -15.42
N TYR A 387 12.12 11.54 -16.75
CA TYR A 387 13.13 10.90 -17.60
C TYR A 387 14.53 11.42 -17.33
N ASN A 388 14.71 12.74 -17.21
CA ASN A 388 16.00 13.33 -16.89
C ASN A 388 16.51 12.91 -15.50
N ALA A 389 15.62 12.90 -14.50
CA ALA A 389 15.97 12.44 -13.16
C ALA A 389 16.36 10.95 -13.17
N TYR A 390 15.61 10.10 -13.88
CA TYR A 390 15.97 8.70 -14.09
C TYR A 390 17.36 8.54 -14.72
N GLN A 391 17.67 9.27 -15.79
CA GLN A 391 18.96 9.20 -16.46
C GLN A 391 20.13 9.66 -15.56
N THR A 392 19.86 10.60 -14.65
CA THR A 392 20.84 11.09 -13.68
C THR A 392 21.15 10.05 -12.60
N ASP A 393 20.12 9.39 -12.08
CA ASP A 393 20.23 8.49 -10.92
C ASP A 393 20.46 7.02 -11.30
N ALA A 394 20.13 6.62 -12.54
CA ALA A 394 20.27 5.24 -13.00
C ALA A 394 21.74 4.80 -13.05
N ALA A 395 21.96 3.49 -12.86
CA ALA A 395 23.26 2.86 -13.07
C ALA A 395 23.72 3.02 -14.53
N THR A 396 25.03 3.08 -14.76
CA THR A 396 25.61 3.32 -16.10
C THR A 396 25.09 2.35 -17.17
N THR A 397 24.77 1.11 -16.80
CA THR A 397 24.21 0.09 -17.71
C THR A 397 22.77 0.35 -18.11
N ASP A 398 22.00 1.05 -17.28
CA ASP A 398 20.59 1.34 -17.48
C ASP A 398 20.35 2.72 -18.12
N ARG A 399 21.39 3.56 -18.17
CA ARG A 399 21.36 4.86 -18.82
C ARG A 399 21.23 4.72 -20.34
N ASP A 400 20.54 5.68 -20.92
CA ASP A 400 20.45 5.84 -22.36
C ASP A 400 21.67 6.64 -22.86
N PRO A 401 22.57 6.02 -23.66
CA PRO A 401 23.76 6.70 -24.17
C PRO A 401 23.45 7.85 -25.12
N GLU A 402 22.25 7.91 -25.72
CA GLU A 402 21.87 8.97 -26.66
C GLU A 402 21.39 10.24 -25.95
N TRP A 403 20.92 10.13 -24.70
CA TRP A 403 20.32 11.25 -23.97
C TRP A 403 21.25 12.47 -23.83
N PRO A 404 22.53 12.34 -23.43
CA PRO A 404 23.44 13.49 -23.36
C PRO A 404 23.73 14.10 -24.73
N ASN A 405 23.70 13.31 -25.81
CA ASN A 405 23.95 13.81 -27.16
C ASN A 405 22.78 14.67 -27.65
N LEU A 406 21.54 14.29 -27.33
CA LEU A 406 20.33 15.06 -27.64
C LEU A 406 20.27 16.41 -26.92
N GLN A 407 20.85 16.49 -25.71
CA GLN A 407 21.00 17.76 -24.99
C GLN A 407 22.02 18.68 -25.66
N ARG A 408 23.14 18.13 -26.16
CA ARG A 408 24.24 18.91 -26.76
C ARG A 408 24.00 19.35 -28.21
N ASN A 409 23.30 18.56 -29.00
CA ASN A 409 23.12 18.83 -30.44
C ASN A 409 21.94 19.78 -30.75
N GLY A 410 21.28 20.31 -29.72
CA GLY A 410 20.14 21.22 -29.85
C GLY A 410 18.83 20.54 -30.28
N THR A 411 18.79 19.22 -30.46
CA THR A 411 17.55 18.49 -30.77
C THR A 411 16.53 18.65 -29.65
N MET A 412 16.97 18.52 -28.39
CA MET A 412 16.08 18.75 -27.24
C MET A 412 15.47 20.16 -27.26
N ALA A 413 16.28 21.20 -27.52
CA ALA A 413 15.80 22.58 -27.60
C ALA A 413 14.70 22.75 -28.68
N LYS A 414 14.92 22.16 -29.86
CA LYS A 414 13.92 22.17 -30.96
C LYS A 414 12.62 21.46 -30.58
N THR A 415 12.72 20.32 -29.90
CA THR A 415 11.53 19.60 -29.41
C THR A 415 10.78 20.39 -28.34
N LEU A 416 11.50 21.09 -27.45
CA LEU A 416 10.89 21.98 -26.47
C LEU A 416 10.15 23.14 -27.16
N ASP A 417 10.76 23.76 -28.16
CA ASP A 417 10.15 24.84 -28.94
C ASP A 417 8.89 24.39 -29.68
N SER A 418 8.90 23.19 -30.27
CA SER A 418 7.73 22.67 -31.00
C SER A 418 6.60 22.28 -30.05
N THR A 419 6.92 21.82 -28.84
CA THR A 419 5.93 21.28 -27.90
C THR A 419 5.34 22.36 -26.99
N PHE A 420 6.17 23.27 -26.48
CA PHE A 420 5.79 24.26 -25.46
C PHE A 420 5.72 25.69 -25.99
N GLY A 421 6.06 25.91 -27.26
CA GLY A 421 6.13 27.22 -27.91
C GLY A 421 7.55 27.78 -27.99
N SER A 422 7.78 28.73 -28.89
CA SER A 422 9.11 29.30 -29.13
C SER A 422 9.60 30.21 -28.00
N LYS A 423 10.93 30.28 -27.85
CA LYS A 423 11.61 31.27 -26.98
C LYS A 423 11.11 32.68 -27.28
N GLY A 424 10.55 33.37 -26.29
CA GLY A 424 10.05 34.74 -26.43
C GLY A 424 8.54 34.90 -26.57
N ALA A 425 7.77 33.80 -26.67
CA ALA A 425 6.32 33.85 -26.48
C ALA A 425 6.04 34.17 -25.00
N ALA A 426 5.83 35.44 -24.67
CA ALA A 426 5.86 35.94 -23.29
C ALA A 426 4.65 35.52 -22.42
N VAL A 427 3.62 34.89 -22.99
CA VAL A 427 2.37 34.63 -22.28
C VAL A 427 1.85 33.23 -22.57
N GLY A 428 1.80 32.37 -21.55
CA GLY A 428 1.16 31.06 -21.61
C GLY A 428 1.77 30.01 -20.67
N GLU A 429 0.97 29.01 -20.32
CA GLU A 429 1.39 27.86 -19.48
C GLU A 429 2.59 27.11 -20.10
N GLY A 430 2.59 26.96 -21.43
CA GLY A 430 3.70 26.33 -22.17
C GLY A 430 5.04 27.04 -21.98
N ALA A 431 5.07 28.37 -22.06
CA ALA A 431 6.29 29.16 -21.88
C ALA A 431 6.88 28.98 -20.46
N ALA A 432 6.04 28.87 -19.44
CA ALA A 432 6.49 28.61 -18.07
C ALA A 432 7.14 27.23 -17.94
N TYR A 433 6.51 26.17 -18.47
CA TYR A 433 7.09 24.82 -18.46
C TYR A 433 8.39 24.73 -19.26
N ARG A 434 8.46 25.40 -20.42
CA ARG A 434 9.66 25.46 -21.24
C ARG A 434 10.85 26.06 -20.48
N ASN A 435 10.68 27.21 -19.84
CA ASN A 435 11.75 27.88 -19.11
C ASN A 435 12.27 27.03 -17.93
N LEU A 436 11.36 26.33 -17.24
CA LEU A 436 11.73 25.37 -16.20
C LEU A 436 12.52 24.19 -16.77
N LEU A 437 12.10 23.64 -17.91
CA LEU A 437 12.80 22.53 -18.56
C LEU A 437 14.19 22.94 -19.08
N GLU A 438 14.36 24.13 -19.66
CA GLU A 438 15.69 24.63 -20.07
C GLU A 438 16.65 24.64 -18.86
N THR A 439 16.16 25.07 -17.69
CA THR A 439 16.92 25.09 -16.44
C THR A 439 17.24 23.69 -15.94
N ILE A 440 16.25 22.80 -15.88
CA ILE A 440 16.41 21.43 -15.35
C ILE A 440 17.30 20.57 -16.25
N LEU A 441 17.16 20.73 -17.57
CA LEU A 441 17.87 19.92 -18.58
C LEU A 441 19.24 20.49 -18.97
N ASN A 442 19.59 21.69 -18.49
CA ASN A 442 20.81 22.43 -18.90
C ASN A 442 20.93 22.58 -20.42
N VAL A 443 19.82 22.92 -21.09
CA VAL A 443 19.78 23.13 -22.54
C VAL A 443 19.96 24.62 -22.81
N TYR A 444 21.05 24.97 -23.51
CA TYR A 444 21.45 26.35 -23.82
C TYR A 444 21.20 26.73 -25.27
#